data_AF-A0A1A9HTA5-F1
#
_entry.id   AF-A0A1A9HTA5-F1
#
_cell.length_a   1.000
_cell.length_b   1.000
_cell.length_c   1.000
_cell.angle_alpha   90.00
_cell.angle_beta   90.00
_cell.angle_gamma   90.00
#
_symmetry.space_group_name_H-M   'P 1'
#
loop_
_entity.id
_entity.type
_entity.pdbx_description
1 polymer ?
#
loop_
_entity_poly.entity_id
_entity_poly.type
_entity_poly.pdbx_seq_one_letter_code
_entity_poly.pdbx_strand_id
1 'polypeptide(L)'
;MAQCDSIDSVQEILILEQSLETLGSLDIALATYEKMFSLIYQSLNRALRKDQQCYLLSVQPDGGLVKDALGSPVVQIFSMNFE
;
A
#
# COMPACT_ATOMS: atom_id res chain seq x y z
N MET A 1 -4.25 -10.92 5.60
CA MET A 1 -3.82 -10.01 6.69
C MET A 1 -2.92 -8.95 6.08
N ALA A 2 -3.44 -7.76 5.78
CA ALA A 2 -2.65 -6.71 5.11
C ALA A 2 -2.99 -5.30 5.62
N GLN A 3 -3.53 -5.19 6.84
CA GLN A 3 -4.15 -3.97 7.36
C GLN A 3 -3.32 -3.26 8.45
N CYS A 4 -2.18 -3.82 8.88
CA CYS A 4 -1.35 -3.20 9.94
C CYS A 4 -0.32 -2.20 9.41
N ASP A 5 0.49 -2.57 8.42
CA ASP A 5 1.73 -1.81 8.11
C ASP A 5 1.52 -0.35 7.62
N SER A 6 0.38 -0.02 7.02
CA SER A 6 0.13 1.37 6.57
C SER A 6 -0.29 2.29 7.71
N ILE A 7 -0.93 1.75 8.74
CA ILE A 7 -1.31 2.50 9.95
C ILE A 7 -0.03 2.88 10.70
N ASP A 8 0.92 1.94 10.78
CA ASP A 8 2.21 2.15 11.44
C ASP A 8 3.02 3.28 10.77
N SER A 9 3.02 3.34 9.44
CA SER A 9 3.74 4.38 8.68
C SER A 9 3.15 5.77 8.87
N VAL A 10 1.81 5.90 8.89
CA VAL A 10 1.14 7.19 9.13
C VAL A 10 1.37 7.67 10.55
N GLN A 11 1.30 6.76 11.53
CA GLN A 11 1.56 7.10 12.92
C GLN A 11 3.00 7.57 13.15
N GLU A 12 3.98 6.93 12.51
CA GLU A 12 5.38 7.38 12.58
C GLU A 12 5.59 8.76 11.91
N ILE A 13 4.92 9.05 10.80
CA ILE A 13 4.95 10.38 10.16
C ILE A 13 4.41 11.46 11.09
N LEU A 14 3.29 11.20 11.78
CA LEU A 14 2.69 12.17 12.73
C LEU A 14 3.61 12.44 13.92
N ILE A 15 4.31 11.42 14.43
CA ILE A 15 5.30 11.60 15.51
C ILE A 15 6.47 12.47 15.03
N LEU A 16 6.97 12.23 13.81
CA LEU A 16 8.05 13.03 13.23
C LEU A 16 7.61 14.49 13.01
N GLU A 17 6.39 14.71 12.54
CA GLU A 17 5.82 16.06 12.39
C GLU A 17 5.77 16.81 13.72
N GLN A 18 5.26 16.17 14.78
CA GLN A 18 5.25 16.77 16.13
C GLN A 18 6.66 17.07 16.65
N SER A 19 7.64 16.24 16.30
CA SER A 19 9.02 16.44 16.75
C SER A 19 9.65 17.71 16.15
N LEU A 20 9.26 18.09 14.93
CA LEU A 20 9.78 19.28 14.22
C LEU A 20 9.57 20.57 15.01
N GLU A 21 8.49 20.68 15.78
CA GLU A 21 8.19 21.87 16.61
C GLU A 21 9.23 22.12 17.70
N THR A 22 9.99 21.10 18.05
CA THR A 22 10.96 21.12 19.17
C THR A 22 12.41 21.08 18.71
N LEU A 23 12.67 20.96 17.41
CA LEU A 23 14.02 20.86 16.87
C LEU A 23 14.73 22.22 16.86
N GLY A 24 15.92 22.27 17.49
CA GLY A 24 16.76 23.47 17.53
C GLY A 24 17.84 23.55 16.44
N SER A 25 17.94 22.55 15.55
CA SER A 25 18.98 22.48 14.51
C SER A 25 18.37 22.24 13.14
N LEU A 26 18.82 23.02 12.15
CA LEU A 26 18.41 22.90 10.76
C LEU A 26 18.79 21.54 10.18
N ASP A 27 19.97 21.02 10.48
CA ASP A 27 20.43 19.71 9.96
C ASP A 27 19.53 18.57 10.45
N ILE A 28 19.09 18.64 11.70
CA ILE A 28 18.18 17.64 12.28
C ILE A 28 16.78 17.78 11.66
N ALA A 29 16.33 19.01 11.41
CA ALA A 29 15.05 19.26 10.74
C ALA A 29 15.06 18.70 9.30
N LEU A 30 16.14 18.91 8.55
CA LEU A 30 16.29 18.37 7.19
C LEU A 30 16.29 16.83 7.20
N ALA A 31 17.06 16.20 8.08
CA ALA A 31 17.07 14.74 8.23
C ALA A 31 15.69 14.18 8.62
N THR A 32 14.92 14.92 9.42
CA THR A 32 13.56 14.54 9.81
C THR A 32 12.62 14.57 8.60
N TYR A 33 12.69 15.63 7.77
CA TYR A 33 11.93 15.69 6.52
C TYR A 33 12.31 14.58 5.54
N GLU A 34 13.60 14.29 5.37
CA GLU A 34 14.06 13.18 4.52
C GLU A 34 13.49 11.83 4.96
N LYS A 35 13.43 11.60 6.27
CA LYS A 35 12.82 10.39 6.85
C LYS A 35 11.31 10.34 6.56
N MET A 36 10.59 11.45 6.72
CA MET A 36 9.16 11.54 6.39
C MET A 36 8.91 11.25 4.91
N PHE A 37 9.68 11.85 4.00
CA PHE A 37 9.57 11.59 2.55
C PHE A 37 9.85 10.13 2.20
N SER A 38 10.83 9.51 2.84
CA SER A 38 11.14 8.09 2.65
C SER A 38 9.98 7.19 3.07
N LEU A 39 9.35 7.46 4.21
CA LEU A 39 8.17 6.71 4.69
C LEU A 39 6.97 6.87 3.75
N ILE A 40 6.73 8.10 3.25
CA ILE A 40 5.67 8.37 2.26
C ILE A 40 5.92 7.58 0.97
N TYR A 41 7.15 7.63 0.44
CA TYR A 41 7.50 6.90 -0.78
C TYR A 41 7.35 5.38 -0.63
N GLN A 42 7.79 4.82 0.49
CA GLN A 42 7.68 3.38 0.75
C GLN A 42 6.22 2.95 0.91
N SER A 43 5.41 3.71 1.64
CA SER A 43 3.99 3.42 1.84
C SER A 43 3.20 3.52 0.53
N LEU A 44 3.46 4.55 -0.29
CA LEU A 44 2.89 4.68 -1.64
C LEU A 44 3.26 3.49 -2.53
N ASN A 45 4.53 3.09 -2.58
CA ASN A 45 4.95 1.94 -3.37
C ASN A 45 4.30 0.63 -2.92
N ARG A 46 4.10 0.45 -1.60
CA ARG A 46 3.37 -0.73 -1.09
C ARG A 46 1.89 -0.69 -1.46
N ALA A 47 1.25 0.48 -1.38
CA ALA A 47 -0.15 0.65 -1.78
C ALA A 47 -0.32 0.37 -3.28
N LEU A 48 0.52 0.97 -4.12
CA LEU A 48 0.53 0.73 -5.57
C LEU A 48 0.82 -0.73 -5.91
N ARG A 49 1.73 -1.41 -5.20
CA ARG A 49 1.97 -2.86 -5.40
C ARG A 49 0.75 -3.72 -5.05
N LYS A 50 -0.07 -3.33 -4.08
CA LYS A 50 -1.33 -4.03 -3.79
C LYS A 50 -2.34 -3.82 -4.92
N ASP A 51 -2.44 -2.61 -5.45
CA ASP A 51 -3.33 -2.31 -6.58
C ASP A 51 -2.84 -2.95 -7.89
N GLN A 52 -1.54 -3.19 -8.01
CA GLN A 52 -0.92 -3.91 -9.14
C GLN A 52 -1.04 -5.44 -9.03
N GLN A 53 -1.69 -6.00 -8.01
CA GLN A 53 -2.03 -7.43 -8.04
C GLN A 53 -2.98 -7.65 -9.23
N CYS A 54 -2.48 -8.30 -10.28
CA CYS A 54 -3.30 -8.64 -11.42
C CYS A 54 -4.40 -9.60 -10.94
N TYR A 55 -5.65 -9.18 -11.08
CA TYR A 55 -6.80 -10.02 -10.79
C TYR A 55 -7.18 -10.76 -12.07
N LEU A 56 -7.19 -12.09 -12.02
CA LEU A 56 -7.66 -12.92 -13.12
C LEU A 56 -9.18 -13.08 -12.99
N LEU A 57 -9.90 -12.76 -14.07
CA LEU A 57 -11.34 -12.98 -14.14
C LEU A 57 -11.61 -14.48 -14.17
N SER A 58 -12.51 -14.95 -13.31
CA SER A 58 -12.97 -16.34 -13.38
C SER A 58 -13.95 -16.50 -14.53
N VAL A 59 -13.68 -17.45 -15.43
CA VAL A 59 -14.49 -17.67 -16.64
C VAL A 59 -15.05 -19.09 -16.62
N GLN A 60 -16.31 -19.23 -17.02
CA GLN A 60 -16.98 -20.50 -17.25
C GLN A 60 -16.43 -21.16 -18.54
N PRO A 61 -16.61 -22.48 -18.73
CA PRO A 61 -16.14 -23.18 -19.93
C PRO A 61 -16.71 -22.64 -21.25
N ASP A 62 -17.85 -21.97 -21.20
CA ASP A 62 -18.52 -21.34 -22.34
C ASP A 62 -18.01 -19.91 -22.64
N GLY A 63 -17.04 -19.41 -21.86
CA GLY A 63 -16.50 -18.06 -21.99
C GLY A 63 -17.25 -16.99 -21.16
N GLY A 64 -18.30 -17.36 -20.43
CA GLY A 64 -19.05 -16.44 -19.57
C GLY A 64 -18.29 -16.05 -18.29
N LEU A 65 -18.39 -14.79 -17.86
CA LEU A 65 -17.81 -14.37 -16.57
C LEU A 65 -18.56 -15.00 -15.40
N VAL A 66 -17.83 -15.61 -14.47
CA VAL A 66 -18.37 -16.06 -13.19
C VAL A 66 -18.68 -14.82 -12.35
N LYS A 67 -19.89 -14.73 -11.82
CA LYS A 67 -20.35 -13.62 -10.98
C LYS A 67 -20.74 -14.12 -9.59
N ASP A 68 -20.59 -13.27 -8.58
CA ASP A 68 -21.06 -13.52 -7.23
C ASP A 68 -22.58 -13.31 -7.09
N ALA A 69 -23.10 -13.49 -5.88
CA ALA A 69 -24.52 -13.33 -5.57
C ALA A 69 -25.04 -11.89 -5.78
N LEU A 70 -24.15 -10.91 -5.88
CA LEU A 70 -24.47 -9.50 -6.16
C LEU A 70 -24.29 -9.15 -7.65
N GLY A 71 -23.91 -10.12 -8.48
CA GLY A 71 -23.70 -9.94 -9.92
C GLY A 71 -22.33 -9.34 -10.28
N SER A 72 -21.40 -9.22 -9.33
CA SER A 72 -20.04 -8.73 -9.57
C SER A 72 -19.13 -9.86 -10.06
N PRO A 73 -18.21 -9.60 -11.01
CA PRO A 73 -17.28 -10.63 -11.46
C PRO A 73 -16.41 -11.20 -10.34
N VAL A 74 -16.31 -12.51 -10.26
CA VAL A 74 -15.42 -13.19 -9.32
C VAL A 74 -13.99 -13.10 -9.85
N VAL A 75 -13.13 -12.47 -9.04
CA VAL A 75 -11.70 -12.31 -9.34
C VAL A 75 -10.85 -13.24 -8.50
N GLN A 76 -9.77 -13.75 -9.08
CA GLN A 76 -8.74 -14.52 -8.39
C GLN A 76 -7.42 -13.76 -8.45
N ILE A 77 -6.60 -13.85 -7.41
CA ILE A 77 -5.28 -13.21 -7.43
C ILE A 77 -4.39 -13.99 -8.41
N PHE A 78 -3.80 -13.29 -9.38
CA PHE A 78 -2.80 -13.88 -10.25
C PHE A 78 -1.50 -14.10 -9.45
N SER A 79 -1.25 -15.34 -9.05
CA SER A 79 0.02 -15.73 -8.45
C SER A 79 1.02 -16.06 -9.55
N MET A 80 2.04 -15.20 -9.73
CA MET A 80 3.23 -15.59 -10.47
C MET A 80 4.01 -16.60 -9.61
N ASN A 81 3.85 -17.88 -9.91
CA ASN A 81 4.78 -18.89 -9.41
C ASN A 81 6.08 -18.71 -10.18
N PHE A 82 7.11 -18.19 -9.51
CA PHE A 82 8.47 -18.21 -10.02
C PHE A 82 9.02 -19.61 -9.76
N GLU A 83 9.03 -20.47 -10.78
CA GLU A 83 9.81 -21.71 -10.80
C GLU A 83 11.30 -21.43 -11.07
#